data_AF-A0A6P8BBA2-F1
#
_entry.id   AF-A0A6P8BBA2-F1
#
_cell.length_a   1.000
_cell.length_b   1.000
_cell.length_c   1.000
_cell.angle_alpha   90.00
_cell.angle_beta   90.00
_cell.angle_gamma   90.00
#
_symmetry.space_group_name_H-M   'P 1'
#
loop_
_entity.id
_entity.type
_entity.pdbx_description
1 polymer ?
#
loop_
_entity_poly.entity_id
_entity_poly.type
_entity_poly.pdbx_seq_one_letter_code
_entity_poly.pdbx_strand_id
1 'polypeptide(L)'
;MAFDMRSNMSPSLAKKVVDDDMSDDEFDFDEEYFMRTYKPLSNLPTPPPSSQNSSAALSPMLLEMQDGEMRDPAFFGAAVHLVNLLPPAASLATPSVPVVHAILTRSDLPLHTVALAVCIMDSLGSKFPRAWRTSCPLMPMGPDSDFDVDPDYTHTDGRTEKRTRLQHIDSVSPELIVLASLIIAAKFTDDSQESTRWYAGAWGSWMWSCDQINTTERCIMENLGYRIMPLTAPDILEDAITDMARAAKSATGYPGCGNSSGSSSSSSRGGYATPVTPASSCDDRQLGGHR
;
A
#
# COMPACT_ATOMS: atom_id res chain seq x y z
N MET A 1 -62.42 51.05 39.76
CA MET A 1 -62.88 49.66 39.58
C MET A 1 -61.61 48.80 39.57
N ALA A 2 -61.19 48.33 40.75
CA ALA A 2 -61.43 46.98 41.31
C ALA A 2 -60.39 45.96 40.78
N PHE A 3 -59.29 45.78 41.53
CA PHE A 3 -58.91 44.57 42.31
C PHE A 3 -58.56 43.37 41.42
N ASP A 4 -57.26 43.10 41.16
CA ASP A 4 -56.33 42.32 41.99
C ASP A 4 -56.72 40.83 42.06
N MET A 5 -55.84 39.96 41.58
CA MET A 5 -55.47 38.75 42.32
C MET A 5 -54.32 37.98 41.63
N ARG A 6 -53.25 37.83 42.42
CA ARG A 6 -52.40 36.63 42.61
C ARG A 6 -51.40 36.30 41.49
N SER A 7 -50.10 36.55 41.67
CA SER A 7 -49.18 35.94 42.66
C SER A 7 -49.12 34.43 42.53
N ASN A 8 -47.98 33.92 42.02
CA ASN A 8 -47.35 32.73 42.57
C ASN A 8 -45.86 32.70 42.19
N MET A 9 -45.05 33.05 43.19
CA MET A 9 -43.65 32.67 43.30
C MET A 9 -43.59 31.14 43.51
N SER A 10 -42.71 30.46 42.79
CA SER A 10 -42.31 29.09 43.12
C SER A 10 -40.84 29.09 43.51
N PRO A 11 -40.50 28.76 44.76
CA PRO A 11 -39.17 28.30 45.13
C PRO A 11 -39.16 26.76 45.13
N SER A 12 -38.08 26.14 44.67
CA SER A 12 -37.52 25.00 45.42
C SER A 12 -36.15 24.61 44.88
N LEU A 13 -35.22 24.68 45.82
CA LEU A 13 -33.88 24.15 45.83
C LEU A 13 -33.96 22.63 46.02
N ALA A 14 -33.43 21.84 45.08
CA ALA A 14 -33.13 20.44 45.35
C ALA A 14 -31.96 19.98 44.45
N LYS A 15 -30.74 20.30 44.89
CA LYS A 15 -29.55 19.56 44.49
C LYS A 15 -29.67 18.16 45.08
N LYS A 16 -30.06 17.20 44.26
CA LYS A 16 -29.97 15.78 44.62
C LYS A 16 -28.51 15.37 44.40
N VAL A 17 -27.78 15.30 45.50
CA VAL A 17 -26.54 14.54 45.62
C VAL A 17 -26.92 13.09 45.32
N VAL A 18 -26.32 12.52 44.28
CA VAL A 18 -26.32 11.08 44.05
C VAL A 18 -24.96 10.63 44.51
N ASP A 19 -24.94 10.03 45.70
CA ASP A 19 -23.86 9.20 46.17
C ASP A 19 -23.85 7.93 45.29
N ASP A 20 -22.90 7.84 44.36
CA ASP A 20 -22.56 6.58 43.70
C ASP A 20 -21.62 5.81 44.63
N ASP A 21 -22.22 4.90 45.39
CA ASP A 21 -21.55 3.86 46.14
C ASP A 21 -20.96 2.86 45.13
N MET A 22 -19.64 2.91 44.95
CA MET A 22 -18.88 1.93 44.17
C MET A 22 -18.90 0.59 44.92
N SER A 23 -19.91 -0.24 44.64
CA SER A 23 -19.88 -1.65 45.02
C SER A 23 -18.82 -2.36 44.18
N ASP A 24 -17.71 -2.68 44.84
CA ASP A 24 -16.63 -3.54 44.37
C ASP A 24 -17.18 -4.97 44.22
N ASP A 25 -17.87 -5.24 43.10
CA ASP A 25 -18.24 -6.59 42.70
C ASP A 25 -16.96 -7.29 42.22
N GLU A 26 -16.31 -7.95 43.17
CA GLU A 26 -15.24 -8.93 42.99
C GLU A 26 -15.72 -9.99 41.99
N PHE A 27 -15.37 -9.81 40.71
CA PHE A 27 -15.52 -10.85 39.70
C PHE A 27 -14.62 -12.02 40.10
N ASP A 28 -15.19 -12.99 40.80
CA ASP A 28 -14.55 -14.26 41.12
C ASP A 28 -14.29 -15.00 39.80
N PHE A 29 -13.12 -14.74 39.23
CA PHE A 29 -12.65 -15.41 38.04
C PHE A 29 -12.31 -16.84 38.44
N ASP A 30 -13.27 -17.74 38.25
CA ASP A 30 -13.13 -19.18 38.47
C ASP A 30 -12.10 -19.77 37.48
N GLU A 31 -10.82 -19.62 37.81
CA GLU A 31 -9.69 -20.19 37.07
C GLU A 31 -9.82 -21.72 36.96
N GLU A 32 -10.47 -22.36 37.94
CA GLU A 32 -10.78 -23.79 37.93
C GLU A 32 -11.80 -24.16 36.84
N TYR A 33 -12.83 -23.34 36.59
CA TYR A 33 -13.78 -23.55 35.50
C TYR A 33 -13.11 -23.36 34.13
N PHE A 34 -12.21 -22.38 34.03
CA PHE A 34 -11.46 -22.10 32.80
C PHE A 34 -10.50 -23.25 32.45
N MET A 35 -9.73 -23.75 33.42
CA MET A 35 -8.83 -24.90 33.23
C MET A 35 -9.58 -26.19 32.87
N ARG A 36 -10.80 -26.36 33.39
CA ARG A 36 -11.63 -27.54 33.15
C ARG A 36 -12.34 -27.51 31.79
N THR A 37 -12.62 -26.32 31.27
CA THR A 37 -13.33 -26.11 29.99
C THR A 37 -12.36 -25.93 28.82
N TYR A 38 -11.24 -25.25 29.02
CA TYR A 38 -10.25 -24.97 27.98
C TYR A 38 -9.04 -25.90 28.11
N LYS A 39 -9.18 -27.10 27.54
CA LYS A 39 -8.07 -28.05 27.37
C LYS A 39 -7.13 -27.53 26.25
N PRO A 40 -5.80 -27.48 26.44
CA PRO A 40 -4.89 -27.01 25.40
C PRO A 40 -5.06 -27.82 24.11
N LEU A 41 -5.26 -27.10 23.00
CA LEU A 41 -5.59 -27.61 21.65
C LEU A 41 -4.43 -28.36 20.96
N SER A 42 -3.51 -28.97 21.71
CA SER A 42 -2.28 -29.58 21.19
C SER A 42 -2.47 -30.98 20.59
N ASN A 43 -3.70 -31.47 20.45
CA ASN A 43 -4.01 -32.77 19.81
C ASN A 43 -5.05 -32.64 18.69
N LEU A 44 -5.17 -31.48 18.05
CA LEU A 44 -5.87 -31.43 16.76
C LEU A 44 -5.00 -32.17 15.71
N PRO A 45 -5.56 -33.09 14.90
CA PRO A 45 -4.83 -33.63 13.77
C PRO A 45 -4.33 -32.45 12.92
N THR A 46 -3.04 -32.45 12.60
CA THR A 46 -2.47 -31.48 11.67
C THR A 46 -3.34 -31.47 10.42
N PRO A 47 -3.87 -30.31 9.99
CA PRO A 47 -4.58 -30.25 8.73
C PRO A 47 -3.65 -30.75 7.63
N PRO A 48 -4.15 -31.55 6.66
CA PRO A 48 -3.35 -31.94 5.50
C PRO A 48 -2.83 -30.68 4.80
N PRO A 49 -1.66 -30.72 4.15
CA PRO A 49 -1.10 -29.57 3.45
C PRO A 49 -2.13 -29.06 2.43
N SER A 50 -2.64 -27.85 2.66
CA SER A 50 -3.56 -27.19 1.75
C SER A 50 -2.84 -26.88 0.44
N SER A 51 -3.35 -27.42 -0.68
CA SER A 51 -3.00 -27.03 -2.05
C SER A 51 -3.58 -25.65 -2.42
N GLN A 52 -3.45 -24.68 -1.54
CA GLN A 52 -3.81 -23.29 -1.82
C GLN A 52 -2.56 -22.44 -1.64
N ASN A 53 -2.10 -21.98 -2.79
CA ASN A 53 -0.98 -21.08 -3.01
C ASN A 53 -1.31 -19.70 -2.40
N SER A 54 -1.35 -19.61 -1.08
CA SER A 54 -1.59 -18.37 -0.34
C SER A 54 -0.26 -17.81 0.16
N SER A 55 0.14 -16.70 -0.45
CA SER A 55 0.67 -15.52 0.25
C SER A 55 1.86 -15.74 1.19
N ALA A 56 2.88 -16.47 0.74
CA ALA A 56 4.18 -16.58 1.40
C ALA A 56 5.36 -16.39 0.41
N ALA A 57 5.16 -15.61 -0.65
CA ALA A 57 6.21 -15.26 -1.61
C ALA A 57 6.48 -13.74 -1.63
N LEU A 58 6.62 -13.13 -0.45
CA LEU A 58 7.43 -11.92 -0.29
C LEU A 58 8.81 -12.33 0.24
N SER A 59 9.46 -13.27 -0.46
CA SER A 59 10.84 -13.67 -0.22
C SER A 59 11.68 -13.34 -1.47
N PRO A 60 12.97 -13.00 -1.30
CA PRO A 60 13.81 -12.43 -2.34
C PRO A 60 14.22 -13.52 -3.34
N MET A 61 13.35 -13.81 -4.30
CA MET A 61 13.71 -14.57 -5.51
C MET A 61 13.69 -13.67 -6.75
N LEU A 62 13.52 -12.36 -6.58
CA LEU A 62 13.43 -11.38 -7.66
C LEU A 62 14.81 -10.98 -8.22
N LEU A 63 15.91 -11.36 -7.54
CA LEU A 63 17.27 -11.02 -7.97
C LEU A 63 17.94 -12.07 -8.89
N GLU A 64 17.40 -13.29 -9.04
CA GLU A 64 18.11 -14.36 -9.79
C GLU A 64 17.35 -14.95 -11.00
N MET A 65 16.22 -14.39 -11.43
CA MET A 65 15.51 -14.89 -12.62
C MET A 65 15.09 -13.78 -13.58
N GLN A 66 16.04 -13.00 -14.11
CA GLN A 66 15.99 -12.45 -15.47
C GLN A 66 17.35 -11.82 -15.81
N ASP A 67 18.34 -12.66 -16.13
CA ASP A 67 19.61 -12.22 -16.69
C ASP A 67 19.35 -11.69 -18.11
N GLY A 68 19.40 -10.36 -18.32
CA GLY A 68 19.28 -9.75 -19.65
C GLY A 68 18.88 -8.27 -19.71
N GLU A 69 18.15 -7.75 -18.74
CA GLU A 69 17.90 -6.30 -18.62
C GLU A 69 18.45 -5.83 -17.28
N MET A 70 19.51 -5.05 -17.33
CA MET A 70 20.03 -4.30 -16.19
C MET A 70 18.94 -3.31 -15.75
N ARG A 71 18.02 -3.81 -14.92
CA ARG A 71 16.89 -3.08 -14.34
C ARG A 71 17.44 -1.86 -13.63
N ASP A 72 17.02 -0.66 -14.04
CA ASP A 72 17.44 0.57 -13.39
C ASP A 72 17.07 0.50 -11.89
N PRO A 73 18.06 0.47 -10.98
CA PRO A 73 17.80 0.40 -9.55
C PRO A 73 17.05 1.64 -9.04
N ALA A 74 17.06 2.76 -9.78
CA ALA A 74 16.42 4.00 -9.37
C ALA A 74 14.89 3.85 -9.21
N PHE A 75 14.23 3.12 -10.12
CA PHE A 75 12.77 2.97 -10.10
C PHE A 75 12.26 1.80 -9.25
N PHE A 76 13.15 0.96 -8.71
CA PHE A 76 12.72 -0.23 -7.96
C PHE A 76 11.94 0.13 -6.69
N GLY A 77 12.40 1.14 -5.94
CA GLY A 77 11.68 1.64 -4.77
C GLY A 77 10.30 2.20 -5.10
N ALA A 78 10.21 2.98 -6.17
CA ALA A 78 8.95 3.52 -6.67
C ALA A 78 7.98 2.40 -7.08
N ALA A 79 8.47 1.37 -7.77
CA ALA A 79 7.64 0.23 -8.16
C ALA A 79 7.05 -0.53 -6.96
N VAL A 80 7.86 -0.80 -5.94
CA VAL A 80 7.41 -1.44 -4.70
C VAL A 80 6.37 -0.56 -4.00
N HIS A 81 6.63 0.74 -3.91
CA HIS A 81 5.73 1.68 -3.25
C HIS A 81 4.37 1.79 -3.97
N LEU A 82 4.37 1.97 -5.30
CA LEU A 82 3.15 2.05 -6.12
C LEU A 82 2.31 0.77 -6.03
N VAL A 83 2.94 -0.40 -6.00
CA VAL A 83 2.21 -1.68 -5.80
C VAL A 83 1.54 -1.71 -4.43
N ASN A 84 2.18 -1.20 -3.38
CA ASN A 84 1.59 -1.16 -2.05
C ASN A 84 0.42 -0.16 -1.94
N LEU A 85 0.33 0.82 -2.83
CA LEU A 85 -0.78 1.77 -2.92
C LEU A 85 -1.98 1.24 -3.73
N LEU A 86 -1.83 0.12 -4.44
CA LEU A 86 -2.94 -0.43 -5.23
C LEU A 86 -4.10 -0.83 -4.31
N PRO A 87 -5.33 -0.31 -4.55
CA PRO A 87 -6.45 -0.63 -3.69
C PRO A 87 -6.77 -2.13 -3.73
N PRO A 88 -6.72 -2.87 -2.60
CA PRO A 88 -6.92 -4.33 -2.60
C PRO A 88 -8.32 -4.75 -3.08
N ALA A 89 -9.30 -3.85 -2.99
CA ALA A 89 -10.67 -4.08 -3.44
C ALA A 89 -10.89 -3.82 -4.95
N ALA A 90 -9.85 -3.43 -5.69
CA ALA A 90 -9.94 -3.12 -7.11
C ALA A 90 -9.92 -4.39 -7.98
N SER A 91 -9.02 -5.33 -7.68
CA SER A 91 -8.86 -6.59 -8.40
C SER A 91 -8.44 -7.69 -7.43
N LEU A 92 -8.86 -8.93 -7.66
CA LEU A 92 -8.33 -10.11 -6.94
C LEU A 92 -7.02 -10.61 -7.56
N ALA A 93 -6.65 -10.12 -8.75
CA ALA A 93 -5.35 -10.42 -9.33
C ALA A 93 -4.23 -9.86 -8.44
N THR A 94 -3.22 -10.69 -8.16
CA THR A 94 -2.10 -10.29 -7.32
C THR A 94 -1.27 -9.23 -8.04
N PRO A 95 -1.07 -8.03 -7.45
CA PRO A 95 -0.30 -6.98 -8.10
C PRO A 95 1.18 -7.36 -8.20
N SER A 96 1.82 -6.98 -9.30
CA SER A 96 3.16 -7.42 -9.68
C SER A 96 4.15 -6.25 -9.71
N VAL A 97 5.11 -6.28 -8.78
CA VAL A 97 6.24 -5.32 -8.76
C VAL A 97 7.04 -5.33 -10.06
N PRO A 98 7.39 -6.50 -10.66
CA PRO A 98 8.08 -6.52 -11.95
C PRO A 98 7.33 -5.82 -13.08
N VAL A 99 6.00 -5.94 -13.13
CA VAL A 99 5.18 -5.27 -14.17
C VAL A 99 5.23 -3.77 -13.97
N VAL A 100 5.02 -3.29 -12.75
CA VAL A 100 5.09 -1.86 -12.44
C VAL A 100 6.50 -1.30 -12.68
N HIS A 101 7.54 -2.01 -12.29
CA HIS A 101 8.92 -1.62 -12.56
C HIS A 101 9.19 -1.50 -14.06
N ALA A 102 8.73 -2.47 -14.86
CA ALA A 102 8.86 -2.41 -16.31
C ALA A 102 8.07 -1.23 -16.93
N ILE A 103 6.90 -0.87 -16.39
CA ILE A 103 6.17 0.34 -16.81
C ILE A 103 7.01 1.58 -16.53
N LEU A 104 7.56 1.72 -15.32
CA LEU A 104 8.38 2.86 -14.93
C LEU A 104 9.62 2.98 -15.83
N THR A 105 10.36 1.88 -16.03
CA THR A 105 11.54 1.85 -16.91
C THR A 105 11.22 2.21 -18.36
N ARG A 106 10.08 1.75 -18.90
CA ARG A 106 9.64 2.14 -20.26
C ARG A 106 9.17 3.59 -20.35
N SER A 107 8.59 4.11 -19.28
CA SER A 107 8.10 5.49 -19.24
C SER A 107 9.21 6.52 -19.10
N ASP A 108 10.32 6.14 -18.46
CA ASP A 108 11.50 6.97 -18.21
C ASP A 108 11.16 8.40 -17.73
N LEU A 109 10.15 8.48 -16.85
CA LEU A 109 9.63 9.75 -16.37
C LEU A 109 10.53 10.35 -15.30
N PRO A 110 10.61 11.69 -15.22
CA PRO A 110 11.27 12.37 -14.11
C PRO A 110 10.70 11.92 -12.76
N LEU A 111 11.57 11.79 -11.75
CA LEU A 111 11.18 11.30 -10.43
C LEU A 111 10.05 12.12 -9.80
N HIS A 112 10.00 13.43 -10.04
CA HIS A 112 8.88 14.29 -9.59
C HIS A 112 7.55 13.95 -10.27
N THR A 113 7.55 13.58 -11.55
CA THR A 113 6.33 13.13 -12.26
C THR A 113 5.87 11.78 -11.71
N VAL A 114 6.80 10.87 -11.40
CA VAL A 114 6.47 9.61 -10.72
C VAL A 114 5.93 9.86 -9.31
N ALA A 115 6.52 10.81 -8.56
CA ALA A 115 6.03 11.22 -7.25
C ALA A 115 4.60 11.80 -7.33
N LEU A 116 4.28 12.59 -8.35
CA LEU A 116 2.92 13.06 -8.58
C LEU A 116 1.94 11.89 -8.82
N ALA A 117 2.36 10.86 -9.57
CA ALA A 117 1.53 9.66 -9.76
C ALA A 117 1.31 8.90 -8.44
N VAL A 118 2.32 8.84 -7.56
CA VAL A 118 2.19 8.31 -6.19
C VAL A 118 1.13 9.10 -5.41
N CYS A 119 1.21 10.44 -5.40
CA CYS A 119 0.24 11.28 -4.71
C CYS A 119 -1.19 11.15 -5.29
N ILE A 120 -1.31 10.97 -6.61
CA ILE A 120 -2.59 10.67 -7.28
C ILE A 120 -3.17 9.37 -6.76
N MET A 121 -2.36 8.31 -6.64
CA MET A 121 -2.82 7.01 -6.15
C MET A 121 -3.19 7.05 -4.65
N ASP A 122 -2.38 7.71 -3.83
CA ASP A 122 -2.63 7.81 -2.38
C ASP A 122 -3.89 8.63 -2.06
N SER A 123 -4.24 9.58 -2.92
CA SER A 123 -5.47 10.39 -2.78
C SER A 123 -6.74 9.71 -3.29
N LEU A 124 -6.66 8.49 -3.83
CA LEU A 124 -7.84 7.74 -4.27
C LEU A 124 -8.71 7.34 -3.07
N GLY A 125 -9.96 7.79 -3.08
CA GLY A 125 -10.91 7.51 -2.01
C GLY A 125 -11.43 6.07 -2.02
N SER A 126 -11.99 5.62 -0.89
CA SER A 126 -12.54 4.27 -0.70
C SER A 126 -13.64 3.84 -1.69
N LYS A 127 -14.27 4.79 -2.37
CA LYS A 127 -15.29 4.53 -3.40
C LYS A 127 -14.68 4.19 -4.77
N PHE A 128 -13.42 4.56 -5.01
CA PHE A 128 -12.73 4.37 -6.28
C PHE A 128 -12.75 2.91 -6.76
N PRO A 129 -12.38 1.90 -5.94
CA PRO A 129 -12.25 0.52 -6.42
C PRO A 129 -13.58 -0.07 -6.90
N ARG A 130 -14.69 0.39 -6.31
CA ARG A 130 -16.03 -0.03 -6.73
C ARG A 130 -16.44 0.65 -8.04
N ALA A 131 -16.22 1.96 -8.15
CA ALA A 131 -16.55 2.73 -9.34
C ALA A 131 -15.74 2.25 -10.56
N TRP A 132 -14.43 2.04 -10.37
CA TRP A 132 -13.54 1.52 -11.41
C TRP A 132 -14.01 0.16 -11.94
N ARG A 133 -14.33 -0.80 -11.07
CA ARG A 133 -14.80 -2.13 -11.47
C ARG A 133 -16.14 -2.14 -12.22
N THR A 134 -17.01 -1.17 -11.94
CA THR A 134 -18.30 -1.08 -12.64
C THR A 134 -18.19 -0.43 -14.00
N SER A 135 -17.14 0.35 -14.24
CA SER A 135 -16.99 1.15 -15.46
C SER A 135 -15.95 0.58 -16.42
N CYS A 136 -14.86 0.00 -15.91
CA CYS A 136 -13.76 -0.46 -16.73
C CYS A 136 -14.18 -1.65 -17.63
N PRO A 137 -13.97 -1.57 -18.95
CA PRO A 137 -14.40 -2.61 -19.86
C PRO A 137 -13.53 -3.86 -19.75
N LEU A 138 -14.16 -5.02 -19.90
CA LEU A 138 -13.46 -6.28 -20.12
C LEU A 138 -12.92 -6.30 -21.56
N MET A 139 -11.71 -6.80 -21.77
CA MET A 139 -11.29 -7.07 -23.15
C MET A 139 -12.30 -8.05 -23.76
N PRO A 140 -12.83 -7.77 -24.96
CA PRO A 140 -13.66 -8.74 -25.64
C PRO A 140 -12.82 -10.00 -25.83
N MET A 141 -13.20 -11.08 -25.16
CA MET A 141 -12.74 -12.40 -25.57
C MET A 141 -13.08 -12.53 -27.07
N GLY A 142 -12.15 -13.10 -27.83
CA GLY A 142 -12.25 -13.17 -29.29
C GLY A 142 -13.57 -13.77 -29.80
N PRO A 143 -13.81 -13.71 -31.11
CA PRO A 143 -15.08 -14.09 -31.75
C PRO A 143 -15.50 -15.57 -31.57
N ASP A 144 -14.77 -16.37 -30.81
CA ASP A 144 -15.10 -17.78 -30.50
C ASP A 144 -16.05 -17.93 -29.30
N SER A 145 -16.50 -16.82 -28.69
CA SER A 145 -17.58 -16.87 -27.70
C SER A 145 -18.94 -16.91 -28.42
N ASP A 146 -19.35 -18.11 -28.82
CA ASP A 146 -20.70 -18.48 -29.28
C ASP A 146 -21.75 -18.25 -28.18
N PHE A 147 -21.92 -17.01 -27.75
CA PHE A 147 -23.16 -16.57 -27.13
C PHE A 147 -23.92 -15.81 -28.20
N ASP A 148 -24.81 -16.52 -28.90
CA ASP A 148 -25.89 -15.96 -29.69
C ASP A 148 -26.61 -14.90 -28.84
N VAL A 149 -26.23 -13.63 -29.01
CA VAL A 149 -27.00 -12.51 -28.49
C VAL A 149 -28.11 -12.27 -29.51
N ASP A 150 -29.21 -12.99 -29.31
CA ASP A 150 -30.49 -12.73 -29.95
C ASP A 150 -30.88 -11.25 -29.68
N PRO A 151 -31.07 -10.42 -30.71
CA PRO A 151 -31.23 -8.97 -30.55
C PRO A 151 -32.58 -8.55 -29.93
N ASP A 152 -33.45 -9.49 -29.53
CA ASP A 152 -34.84 -9.19 -29.12
C ASP A 152 -35.14 -9.35 -27.61
N TYR A 153 -34.14 -9.66 -26.76
CA TYR A 153 -34.35 -9.78 -25.31
C TYR A 153 -33.85 -8.58 -24.52
N THR A 154 -34.56 -7.46 -24.63
CA THR A 154 -34.60 -6.40 -23.60
C THR A 154 -35.31 -6.90 -22.35
N HIS A 155 -34.67 -7.76 -21.59
CA HIS A 155 -34.96 -7.94 -20.18
C HIS A 155 -33.66 -7.80 -19.38
N THR A 156 -33.53 -6.62 -18.78
CA THR A 156 -32.57 -6.23 -17.75
C THR A 156 -32.66 -7.20 -16.57
N ASP A 157 -31.95 -8.32 -16.66
CA ASP A 157 -31.91 -9.32 -15.61
C ASP A 157 -30.61 -9.14 -14.83
N GLY A 158 -30.71 -8.74 -13.55
CA GLY A 158 -29.57 -8.43 -12.67
C GLY A 158 -28.60 -9.60 -12.42
N ARG A 159 -28.83 -10.75 -13.08
CA ARG A 159 -27.96 -11.92 -13.12
C ARG A 159 -26.78 -11.75 -14.09
N THR A 160 -26.98 -11.05 -15.21
CA THR A 160 -25.91 -10.77 -16.19
C THR A 160 -24.94 -9.73 -15.64
N GLU A 161 -25.43 -8.66 -15.00
CA GLU A 161 -24.59 -7.66 -14.32
C GLU A 161 -23.75 -8.26 -13.18
N LYS A 162 -24.30 -9.22 -12.42
CA LYS A 162 -23.55 -9.90 -11.36
C LYS A 162 -22.43 -10.76 -11.93
N ARG A 163 -22.66 -11.45 -13.05
CA ARG A 163 -21.66 -12.30 -13.70
C ARG A 163 -20.53 -11.47 -14.32
N THR A 164 -20.84 -10.37 -15.01
CA THR A 164 -19.82 -9.46 -15.57
C THR A 164 -19.01 -8.77 -14.47
N ARG A 165 -19.64 -8.39 -13.35
CA ARG A 165 -18.94 -7.82 -12.18
C ARG A 165 -17.99 -8.82 -11.51
N LEU A 166 -18.38 -10.10 -11.40
CA LEU A 166 -17.50 -11.14 -10.86
C LEU A 166 -16.32 -11.42 -11.81
N GLN A 167 -16.57 -11.44 -13.13
CA GLN A 167 -15.52 -11.59 -14.14
C GLN A 167 -14.51 -10.43 -14.11
N HIS A 168 -14.97 -9.18 -13.92
CA HIS A 168 -14.09 -8.01 -13.85
C HIS A 168 -13.07 -8.07 -12.72
N ILE A 169 -13.45 -8.62 -11.57
CA ILE A 169 -12.58 -8.65 -10.39
C ILE A 169 -11.32 -9.51 -10.67
N ASP A 170 -11.41 -10.49 -11.57
CA ASP A 170 -10.30 -11.42 -11.86
C ASP A 170 -9.61 -11.14 -13.20
N SER A 171 -10.27 -10.44 -14.13
CA SER A 171 -9.81 -10.34 -15.52
C SER A 171 -8.94 -9.12 -15.85
N VAL A 172 -8.99 -8.06 -15.03
CA VAL A 172 -8.21 -6.84 -15.27
C VAL A 172 -7.18 -6.69 -14.18
N SER A 173 -5.91 -6.63 -14.58
CA SER A 173 -4.80 -6.51 -13.64
C SER A 173 -4.74 -5.08 -13.06
N PRO A 174 -4.51 -4.93 -11.74
CA PRO A 174 -4.62 -3.65 -11.05
C PRO A 174 -3.51 -2.64 -11.44
N GLU A 175 -2.41 -3.09 -12.04
CA GLU A 175 -1.33 -2.22 -12.53
C GLU A 175 -1.78 -1.22 -13.59
N LEU A 176 -2.94 -1.46 -14.23
CA LEU A 176 -3.59 -0.47 -15.08
C LEU A 176 -3.86 0.85 -14.35
N ILE A 177 -4.16 0.80 -13.05
CA ILE A 177 -4.37 1.99 -12.22
C ILE A 177 -3.05 2.79 -12.10
N VAL A 178 -1.92 2.08 -11.96
CA VAL A 178 -0.59 2.71 -11.94
C VAL A 178 -0.29 3.36 -13.29
N LEU A 179 -0.49 2.62 -14.40
CA LEU A 179 -0.26 3.14 -15.74
C LEU A 179 -1.08 4.42 -15.99
N ALA A 180 -2.38 4.39 -15.69
CA ALA A 180 -3.27 5.53 -15.87
C ALA A 180 -2.85 6.74 -14.99
N SER A 181 -2.40 6.48 -13.75
CA SER A 181 -1.92 7.54 -12.85
C SER A 181 -0.65 8.21 -13.39
N LEU A 182 0.28 7.43 -13.95
CA LEU A 182 1.49 7.95 -14.61
C LEU A 182 1.15 8.78 -15.85
N ILE A 183 0.20 8.32 -16.67
CA ILE A 183 -0.25 9.06 -17.86
C ILE A 183 -0.86 10.41 -17.43
N ILE A 184 -1.72 10.43 -16.41
CA ILE A 184 -2.29 11.67 -15.88
C ILE A 184 -1.20 12.61 -15.38
N ALA A 185 -0.24 12.10 -14.59
CA ALA A 185 0.87 12.89 -14.08
C ALA A 185 1.71 13.48 -15.22
N ALA A 186 2.06 12.68 -16.23
CA ALA A 186 2.83 13.14 -17.37
C ALA A 186 2.08 14.20 -18.19
N LYS A 187 0.80 13.95 -18.51
CA LYS A 187 -0.08 14.93 -19.19
C LYS A 187 -0.27 16.23 -18.41
N PHE A 188 -0.09 16.20 -17.08
CA PHE A 188 -0.18 17.36 -16.22
C PHE A 188 1.14 18.14 -16.15
N THR A 189 2.29 17.46 -16.15
CA THR A 189 3.61 18.09 -16.04
C THR A 189 4.21 18.51 -17.37
N ASP A 190 3.79 17.88 -18.47
CA ASP A 190 4.29 18.14 -19.82
C ASP A 190 3.15 18.66 -20.70
N ASP A 191 3.42 19.73 -21.45
CA ASP A 191 2.47 20.29 -22.42
C ASP A 191 2.34 19.41 -23.67
N SER A 192 3.30 18.50 -23.91
CA SER A 192 3.24 17.51 -24.98
C SER A 192 2.49 16.26 -24.54
N GLN A 193 1.37 15.97 -25.20
CA GLN A 193 0.55 14.80 -24.92
C GLN A 193 0.55 13.84 -26.10
N GLU A 194 0.84 12.58 -25.81
CA GLU A 194 0.76 11.51 -26.79
C GLU A 194 -0.65 10.89 -26.83
N SER A 195 -0.93 10.15 -27.89
CA SER A 195 -2.20 9.44 -27.99
C SER A 195 -2.31 8.30 -26.97
N THR A 196 -3.51 7.97 -26.50
CA THR A 196 -3.74 6.79 -25.63
C THR A 196 -3.18 5.51 -26.25
N ARG A 197 -3.25 5.38 -27.59
CA ARG A 197 -2.68 4.24 -28.33
C ARG A 197 -1.15 4.17 -28.20
N TRP A 198 -0.48 5.32 -28.20
CA TRP A 198 0.96 5.39 -27.96
C TRP A 198 1.29 4.92 -26.54
N TYR A 199 0.61 5.43 -25.51
CA TYR A 199 0.84 4.99 -24.12
C TYR A 199 0.56 3.49 -23.93
N ALA A 200 -0.50 2.96 -24.57
CA ALA A 200 -0.83 1.53 -24.53
C ALA A 200 0.33 0.67 -25.06
N GLY A 201 0.98 1.09 -26.16
CA GLY A 201 2.11 0.37 -26.74
C GLY A 201 3.43 0.64 -26.01
N ALA A 202 3.81 1.90 -25.85
CA ALA A 202 5.11 2.32 -25.33
C ALA A 202 5.28 1.98 -23.85
N TRP A 203 4.27 2.28 -23.02
CA TRP A 203 4.36 2.08 -21.56
C TRP A 203 3.64 0.82 -21.11
N GLY A 204 2.47 0.56 -21.69
CA GLY A 204 1.62 -0.59 -21.36
C GLY A 204 2.01 -1.90 -22.06
N SER A 205 2.94 -1.90 -23.01
CA SER A 205 3.33 -3.09 -23.79
C SER A 205 2.13 -3.85 -24.41
N TRP A 206 1.08 -3.11 -24.79
CA TRP A 206 -0.20 -3.63 -25.30
C TRP A 206 -0.96 -4.56 -24.35
N MET A 207 -0.65 -4.54 -23.04
CA MET A 207 -1.36 -5.35 -22.04
C MET A 207 -2.81 -4.90 -21.82
N TRP A 208 -3.10 -3.62 -22.06
CA TRP A 208 -4.42 -3.03 -21.87
C TRP A 208 -4.88 -2.29 -23.11
N SER A 209 -6.20 -2.31 -23.35
CA SER A 209 -6.82 -1.58 -24.45
C SER A 209 -6.87 -0.08 -24.18
N CYS A 210 -7.00 0.72 -25.24
CA CYS A 210 -7.23 2.17 -25.11
C CYS A 210 -8.48 2.48 -24.29
N ASP A 211 -9.54 1.67 -24.42
CA ASP A 211 -10.79 1.89 -23.68
C ASP A 211 -10.62 1.64 -22.18
N GLN A 212 -9.84 0.63 -21.80
CA GLN A 212 -9.47 0.37 -20.42
C GLN A 212 -8.64 1.52 -19.82
N ILE A 213 -7.65 2.03 -20.57
CA ILE A 213 -6.82 3.16 -20.14
C ILE A 213 -7.68 4.42 -19.98
N ASN A 214 -8.41 4.82 -21.03
CA ASN A 214 -9.25 6.02 -21.01
C ASN A 214 -10.31 5.97 -19.90
N THR A 215 -10.91 4.79 -19.66
CA THR A 215 -11.89 4.62 -18.59
C THR A 215 -11.25 4.74 -17.22
N THR A 216 -10.07 4.14 -17.04
CA THR A 216 -9.34 4.22 -15.77
C THR A 216 -8.87 5.65 -15.49
N GLU A 217 -8.36 6.38 -16.50
CA GLU A 217 -8.01 7.79 -16.38
C GLU A 217 -9.23 8.62 -15.93
N ARG A 218 -10.39 8.42 -16.58
CA ARG A 218 -11.63 9.10 -16.19
C ARG A 218 -12.03 8.77 -14.74
N CYS A 219 -11.99 7.51 -14.34
CA CYS A 219 -12.35 7.10 -12.98
C CYS A 219 -11.43 7.74 -11.92
N ILE A 220 -10.13 7.86 -12.20
CA ILE A 220 -9.18 8.53 -11.32
C ILE A 220 -9.55 10.02 -11.22
N MET A 221 -9.68 10.70 -12.36
CA MET A 221 -9.97 12.14 -12.41
C MET A 221 -11.29 12.51 -11.74
N GLU A 222 -12.35 11.72 -11.95
CA GLU A 222 -13.64 11.89 -11.28
C GLU A 222 -13.53 11.70 -9.77
N ASN A 223 -12.72 10.73 -9.31
CA ASN A 223 -12.53 10.47 -7.89
C ASN A 223 -11.79 11.63 -7.19
N LEU A 224 -10.81 12.22 -7.86
CA LEU A 224 -10.10 13.42 -7.40
C LEU A 224 -10.94 14.70 -7.49
N GLY A 225 -12.10 14.65 -8.16
CA GLY A 225 -12.89 15.83 -8.50
C GLY A 225 -12.14 16.78 -9.42
N TYR A 226 -11.28 16.25 -10.30
CA TYR A 226 -10.45 16.99 -11.26
C TYR A 226 -9.47 17.99 -10.61
N ARG A 227 -9.05 17.76 -9.36
CA ARG A 227 -8.13 18.64 -8.61
C ARG A 227 -6.76 17.99 -8.43
N ILE A 228 -5.89 18.11 -9.44
CA ILE A 228 -4.49 17.63 -9.35
C ILE A 228 -3.57 18.66 -8.71
N MET A 229 -3.82 19.97 -8.93
CA MET A 229 -2.95 21.06 -8.48
C MET A 229 -2.54 21.01 -6.99
N PRO A 230 -3.40 20.62 -6.03
CA PRO A 230 -2.98 20.49 -4.64
C PRO A 230 -1.92 19.41 -4.41
N LEU A 231 -1.91 18.37 -5.24
CA LEU A 231 -0.98 17.23 -5.14
C LEU A 231 0.42 17.55 -5.67
N THR A 232 0.59 18.69 -6.34
CA THR A 232 1.88 19.10 -6.91
C THR A 232 2.65 20.04 -5.97
N ALA A 233 2.18 20.20 -4.74
CA ALA A 233 2.88 20.99 -3.74
C ALA A 233 4.27 20.36 -3.47
N PRO A 234 5.35 21.15 -3.40
CA PRO A 234 6.71 20.62 -3.36
C PRO A 234 6.97 19.76 -2.13
N ASP A 235 6.40 20.12 -0.98
CA ASP A 235 6.43 19.36 0.26
C ASP A 235 5.82 17.97 0.10
N ILE A 236 4.64 17.88 -0.53
CA ILE A 236 3.94 16.61 -0.77
C ILE A 236 4.76 15.73 -1.73
N LEU A 237 5.35 16.32 -2.79
CA LEU A 237 6.17 15.58 -3.75
C LEU A 237 7.47 15.08 -3.13
N GLU A 238 8.14 15.89 -2.30
CA GLU A 238 9.37 15.49 -1.59
C GLU A 238 9.11 14.36 -0.58
N ASP A 239 7.98 14.40 0.12
CA ASP A 239 7.55 13.33 1.01
C ASP A 239 7.31 12.02 0.23
N ALA A 240 6.60 12.09 -0.90
CA ALA A 240 6.39 10.94 -1.77
C ALA A 240 7.71 10.35 -2.30
N ILE A 241 8.68 11.19 -2.67
CA ILE A 241 10.03 10.75 -3.07
C ILE A 241 10.72 10.01 -1.91
N THR A 242 10.61 10.54 -0.70
CA THR A 242 11.18 9.92 0.51
C THR A 242 10.55 8.56 0.79
N ASP A 243 9.24 8.42 0.60
CA ASP A 243 8.52 7.15 0.79
C ASP A 243 8.90 6.10 -0.27
N MET A 244 9.06 6.50 -1.53
CA MET A 244 9.60 5.62 -2.58
C MET A 244 11.01 5.14 -2.24
N ALA A 245 11.88 6.02 -1.74
CA ALA A 245 13.24 5.67 -1.32
C ALA A 245 13.24 4.75 -0.08
N ARG A 246 12.28 4.93 0.85
CA ARG A 246 12.10 4.05 2.01
C ARG A 246 11.66 2.66 1.57
N ALA A 247 10.75 2.55 0.60
CA ALA A 247 10.30 1.28 0.05
C ALA A 247 11.44 0.46 -0.57
N ALA A 248 12.39 1.12 -1.26
CA ALA A 248 13.60 0.46 -1.78
C ALA A 248 14.39 -0.22 -0.67
N LYS A 249 14.65 0.50 0.43
CA LYS A 249 15.42 -0.02 1.58
C LYS A 249 14.75 -1.23 2.20
N SER A 250 13.43 -1.15 2.42
CA SER A 250 12.65 -2.27 2.99
C SER A 250 12.68 -3.52 2.11
N ALA A 251 12.69 -3.37 0.79
CA ALA A 251 12.78 -4.50 -0.14
C ALA A 251 14.19 -5.13 -0.19
N THR A 252 15.25 -4.35 0.02
CA THR A 252 16.64 -4.84 0.10
C THR A 252 17.06 -5.33 1.49
N GLY A 253 16.30 -4.96 2.53
CA GLY A 253 16.66 -5.11 3.94
C GLY A 253 16.38 -6.46 4.59
N TYR A 254 15.99 -7.49 3.81
CA TYR A 254 15.88 -8.88 4.27
C TYR A 254 17.07 -9.73 3.78
N PRO A 255 18.22 -9.70 4.48
CA PRO A 255 19.14 -10.82 4.49
C PRO A 255 18.67 -11.83 5.54
N GLY A 256 18.12 -12.96 5.09
CA GLY A 256 18.14 -14.18 5.90
C GLY A 256 19.60 -14.58 6.17
N CYS A 257 19.84 -15.12 7.38
CA CYS A 257 21.12 -15.60 7.91
C CYS A 257 22.16 -14.55 8.32
N GLY A 258 21.87 -13.85 9.43
CA GLY A 258 22.94 -13.41 10.33
C GLY A 258 23.60 -14.64 10.99
N ASN A 259 24.87 -14.88 10.66
CA ASN A 259 25.75 -15.79 11.37
C ASN A 259 25.74 -15.47 12.87
N SER A 260 25.17 -16.35 13.69
CA SER A 260 25.42 -16.41 15.13
C SER A 260 26.80 -17.03 15.38
N SER A 261 27.85 -16.33 14.98
CA SER A 261 29.21 -16.53 15.51
C SER A 261 29.42 -15.55 16.67
N GLY A 262 28.54 -15.63 17.66
CA GLY A 262 28.68 -14.94 18.94
C GLY A 262 29.28 -15.90 19.95
N SER A 263 30.60 -16.01 19.95
CA SER A 263 31.38 -16.63 21.03
C SER A 263 31.17 -15.81 22.31
N SER A 264 30.20 -16.21 23.11
CA SER A 264 30.00 -15.70 24.46
C SER A 264 30.97 -16.38 25.43
N SER A 265 32.21 -15.89 25.50
CA SER A 265 33.08 -16.16 26.64
C SER A 265 32.75 -15.15 27.74
N SER A 266 31.97 -15.63 28.70
CA SER A 266 31.77 -15.04 30.03
C SER A 266 33.10 -15.00 30.80
N SER A 267 33.44 -13.84 31.37
CA SER A 267 34.36 -13.75 32.52
C SER A 267 34.20 -12.41 33.25
N SER A 268 33.27 -12.44 34.21
CA SER A 268 33.48 -12.20 35.64
C SER A 268 34.54 -11.17 36.10
N ARG A 269 34.04 -10.25 36.93
CA ARG A 269 34.71 -9.23 37.75
C ARG A 269 35.86 -9.74 38.64
N GLY A 270 36.81 -8.82 38.89
CA GLY A 270 37.80 -8.83 39.98
C GLY A 270 39.16 -8.38 39.42
N GLY A 271 39.92 -7.43 39.94
CA GLY A 271 39.91 -6.61 41.13
C GLY A 271 41.32 -5.98 41.23
N TYR A 272 41.39 -4.70 41.58
CA TYR A 272 42.51 -3.99 42.24
C TYR A 272 43.86 -3.76 41.51
N ALA A 273 44.41 -2.58 41.84
CA ALA A 273 45.81 -2.13 41.79
C ALA A 273 46.31 -1.32 40.56
N THR A 274 46.42 -0.01 40.79
CA THR A 274 47.35 0.96 40.16
C THR A 274 48.81 0.69 40.61
N PRO A 275 49.83 1.53 40.31
CA PRO A 275 50.16 2.37 39.14
C PRO A 275 51.63 2.16 38.66
N VAL A 276 52.05 2.74 37.51
CA VAL A 276 53.36 3.43 37.35
C VAL A 276 53.40 4.22 36.03
N THR A 277 53.56 5.54 36.16
CA THR A 277 54.02 6.54 35.17
C THR A 277 55.56 6.45 34.99
N PRO A 278 56.27 7.36 34.29
CA PRO A 278 56.06 8.02 32.98
C PRO A 278 57.37 8.02 32.12
N ALA A 279 57.33 8.49 30.87
CA ALA A 279 58.43 9.15 30.14
C ALA A 279 57.98 9.40 28.68
N SER A 280 57.75 10.65 28.23
CA SER A 280 58.75 11.53 27.58
C SER A 280 59.46 10.87 26.39
N SER A 281 59.61 11.44 25.20
CA SER A 281 59.26 12.74 24.63
C SER A 281 59.62 12.70 23.13
N CYS A 282 59.33 13.81 22.46
CA CYS A 282 60.19 14.44 21.44
C CYS A 282 60.11 14.03 19.96
N ASP A 283 59.82 15.09 19.20
CA ASP A 283 60.40 15.51 17.92
C ASP A 283 60.01 14.73 16.65
N ASP A 284 59.27 15.32 15.70
CA ASP A 284 59.60 16.48 14.86
C ASP A 284 60.70 16.15 13.84
N ARG A 285 60.31 15.90 12.59
CA ARG A 285 60.92 16.54 11.39
C ARG A 285 60.31 16.10 10.07
N GLN A 286 59.99 17.12 9.29
CA GLN A 286 59.97 17.22 7.83
C GLN A 286 60.99 16.34 7.09
N LEU A 287 60.65 15.94 5.85
CA LEU A 287 61.37 16.25 4.61
C LEU A 287 60.74 15.48 3.43
N GLY A 288 60.20 16.19 2.42
CA GLY A 288 60.73 16.16 1.04
C GLY A 288 59.66 15.58 0.10
N GLY A 289 59.22 16.18 -1.00
CA GLY A 289 59.93 17.06 -1.92
C GLY A 289 60.70 16.21 -2.92
N HIS A 290 60.09 15.86 -4.06
CA HIS A 290 60.72 15.93 -5.39
C HIS A 290 59.79 15.47 -6.52
N ARG A 291 59.63 16.40 -7.47
CA ARG A 291 59.45 16.26 -8.93
C ARG A 291 58.19 15.61 -9.48
#